data_AF-A0A483RSV0-F1
#
_entry.id   AF-A0A483RSV0-F1
#
_cell.length_a   1.000
_cell.length_b   1.000
_cell.length_c   1.000
_cell.angle_alpha   90.00
_cell.angle_beta   90.00
_cell.angle_gamma   90.00
#
_symmetry.space_group_name_H-M   'P 1'
#
loop_
_entity.id
_entity.type
_entity.pdbx_description
1 polymer ?
#
loop_
_entity_poly.entity_id
_entity_poly.type
_entity_poly.pdbx_seq_one_letter_code
_entity_poly.pdbx_strand_id
1 'polypeptide(L)'
;IDNGKESEYIPVWLYLIHLIPMFGTDIVKKYLDLVSVKWNELRGFMSGFKDIKQRESEYYLDPPMMMKPFILIDEGLIILSKHLLRASLSSLVPTLLKDKHGSSYKDRFAKVMESYIGSILNELPSKINSEKEIISINKQNEVQSKTVDFIVREDVGTVYIDSKAIEPDKIIKHSNSAKSIKERLANSFIKGVIQGMDCAYN
;
A
#
# COMPACT_ATOMS: atom_id res chain seq x y z
N ILE A 1 1.66 23.06 16.05
CA ILE A 1 2.49 24.01 15.27
C ILE A 1 3.60 23.19 14.66
N ASP A 2 3.53 22.91 13.35
CA ASP A 2 4.63 22.24 12.66
C ASP A 2 5.77 23.24 12.53
N ASN A 3 6.86 22.99 13.25
CA ASN A 3 8.03 23.84 13.34
C ASN A 3 8.97 23.67 12.13
N GLY A 4 8.51 22.99 11.07
CA GLY A 4 9.26 22.72 9.84
C GLY A 4 10.45 21.77 10.04
N LYS A 5 10.64 21.21 11.25
CA LYS A 5 11.70 20.25 11.54
C LYS A 5 11.28 18.86 11.10
N GLU A 6 12.12 18.24 10.28
CA GLU A 6 11.92 16.86 9.83
C GLU A 6 12.18 15.84 10.93
N SER A 7 13.19 16.08 11.76
CA SER A 7 13.52 15.21 12.88
C SER A 7 12.81 15.64 14.16
N GLU A 8 12.54 14.67 15.01
CA GLU A 8 11.83 14.89 16.27
C GLU A 8 12.31 13.91 17.34
N TYR A 9 12.30 14.37 18.58
CA TYR A 9 12.58 13.55 19.75
C TYR A 9 11.33 13.48 20.61
N ILE A 10 10.92 12.28 20.97
CA ILE A 10 9.79 12.01 21.83
C ILE A 10 10.32 11.48 23.17
N PRO A 11 10.22 12.25 24.26
CA PRO A 11 10.64 11.79 25.58
C PRO A 11 9.87 10.56 26.03
N VAL A 12 10.55 9.68 26.78
CA VAL A 12 9.96 8.44 27.31
C VAL A 12 8.65 8.70 28.07
N TRP A 13 8.64 9.68 28.96
CA TRP A 13 7.48 9.98 29.80
C TRP A 13 6.23 10.30 28.98
N LEU A 14 6.36 10.88 27.77
CA LEU A 14 5.21 11.29 26.96
C LEU A 14 4.39 10.08 26.52
N TYR A 15 5.04 9.05 25.97
CA TYR A 15 4.31 7.85 25.57
C TYR A 15 3.99 6.94 26.75
N LEU A 16 4.72 6.99 27.87
CA LEU A 16 4.33 6.29 29.09
C LEU A 16 3.00 6.82 29.62
N ILE A 17 2.82 8.15 29.75
CA ILE A 17 1.59 8.71 30.34
C ILE A 17 0.39 8.64 29.39
N HIS A 18 0.61 8.68 28.07
CA HIS A 18 -0.48 8.72 27.10
C HIS A 18 -0.86 7.34 26.56
N LEU A 19 0.11 6.45 26.31
CA LEU A 19 -0.16 5.16 25.66
C LEU A 19 -0.36 4.02 26.66
N ILE A 20 0.38 3.97 27.77
CA ILE A 20 0.26 2.86 28.72
C ILE A 20 -1.13 2.80 29.37
N PRO A 21 -1.75 3.91 29.84
CA PRO A 21 -3.09 3.83 30.40
C PRO A 21 -4.16 3.35 29.41
N MET A 22 -3.96 3.64 28.11
CA MET A 22 -4.92 3.31 27.07
C MET A 22 -4.76 1.89 26.54
N PHE A 23 -3.52 1.42 26.37
CA PHE A 23 -3.23 0.15 25.69
C PHE A 23 -2.56 -0.90 26.60
N GLY A 24 -2.07 -0.52 27.77
CA GLY A 24 -1.29 -1.39 28.66
C GLY A 24 0.19 -1.50 28.26
N THR A 25 1.03 -1.81 29.25
CA THR A 25 2.50 -1.88 29.11
C THR A 25 2.94 -2.87 28.03
N ASP A 26 2.33 -4.05 28.00
CA ASP A 26 2.75 -5.14 27.13
C ASP A 26 2.49 -4.84 25.66
N ILE A 27 1.36 -4.19 25.35
CA ILE A 27 1.00 -3.81 23.99
C ILE A 27 1.92 -2.69 23.49
N VAL A 28 2.14 -1.66 24.32
CA VAL A 28 3.05 -0.56 23.97
C VAL A 28 4.45 -1.08 23.73
N LYS A 29 4.95 -1.97 24.59
CA LYS A 29 6.27 -2.61 24.41
C LYS A 29 6.34 -3.39 23.09
N LYS A 30 5.38 -4.29 22.83
CA LYS A 30 5.35 -5.07 21.57
C LYS A 30 5.29 -4.18 20.34
N TYR A 31 4.54 -3.09 20.40
CA TYR A 31 4.48 -2.11 19.32
C TYR A 31 5.83 -1.44 19.10
N LEU A 32 6.46 -0.92 20.17
CA LEU A 32 7.79 -0.32 20.06
C LEU A 32 8.84 -1.31 19.56
N ASP A 33 8.84 -2.55 20.04
CA ASP A 33 9.75 -3.61 19.56
C ASP A 33 9.57 -3.88 18.05
N LEU A 34 8.33 -3.75 17.55
CA LEU A 34 8.01 -3.90 16.13
C LEU A 34 8.59 -2.73 15.32
N VAL A 35 8.28 -1.48 15.70
CA VAL A 35 8.54 -0.28 14.88
C VAL A 35 9.84 0.46 15.21
N SER A 36 10.60 0.01 16.22
CA SER A 36 11.85 0.67 16.61
C SER A 36 13.06 -0.25 16.50
N VAL A 37 14.22 0.37 16.33
CA VAL A 37 15.53 -0.27 16.48
C VAL A 37 16.24 0.38 17.67
N LYS A 38 16.85 -0.41 18.55
CA LYS A 38 17.62 0.15 19.66
C LYS A 38 18.91 0.77 19.15
N TRP A 39 19.38 1.83 19.80
CA TRP A 39 20.59 2.54 19.40
C TRP A 39 21.82 1.63 19.24
N ASN A 40 22.03 0.70 20.18
CA ASN A 40 23.12 -0.27 20.14
C ASN A 40 22.97 -1.32 19.02
N GLU A 41 21.75 -1.58 18.55
CA GLU A 41 21.42 -2.53 17.48
C GLU A 41 21.39 -1.86 16.09
N LEU A 42 21.30 -0.52 16.05
CA LEU A 42 21.13 0.27 14.82
C LEU A 42 22.18 -0.05 13.76
N ARG A 43 23.46 -0.17 14.15
CA ARG A 43 24.54 -0.52 13.23
C ARG A 43 24.32 -1.90 12.60
N GLY A 44 23.94 -2.89 13.41
CA GLY A 44 23.65 -4.25 12.96
C GLY A 44 22.46 -4.26 12.01
N PHE A 45 21.38 -3.57 12.37
CA PHE A 45 20.21 -3.40 11.52
C PHE A 45 20.58 -2.82 10.15
N MET A 46 21.29 -1.67 10.12
CA MET A 46 21.69 -1.01 8.86
C MET A 46 22.61 -1.88 8.01
N SER A 47 23.49 -2.67 8.63
CA SER A 47 24.43 -3.53 7.90
C SER A 47 23.74 -4.60 7.04
N GLY A 48 22.53 -5.02 7.41
CA GLY A 48 21.72 -5.98 6.64
C GLY A 48 21.23 -5.45 5.30
N PHE A 49 21.27 -4.12 5.09
CA PHE A 49 20.80 -3.47 3.85
C PHE A 49 21.94 -2.98 2.96
N LYS A 50 23.20 -3.18 3.36
CA LYS A 50 24.36 -2.69 2.63
C LYS A 50 24.47 -3.35 1.25
N ASP A 51 24.42 -2.56 0.18
CA ASP A 51 24.78 -3.04 -1.16
C ASP A 51 26.31 -2.98 -1.36
N ILE A 52 26.95 -4.15 -1.41
CA ILE A 52 28.40 -4.27 -1.63
C ILE A 52 28.81 -3.70 -3.00
N LYS A 53 27.90 -3.75 -3.98
CA LYS A 53 28.17 -3.30 -5.34
C LYS A 53 27.93 -1.79 -5.53
N GLN A 54 27.37 -1.10 -4.53
CA GLN A 54 27.08 0.35 -4.55
C GLN A 54 26.39 0.78 -5.86
N ARG A 55 25.38 0.01 -6.29
CA ARG A 55 24.69 0.28 -7.55
C ARG A 55 23.92 1.59 -7.44
N GLU A 56 23.95 2.41 -8.48
CA GLU A 56 23.18 3.67 -8.53
C GLU A 56 21.67 3.47 -8.27
N SER A 57 21.14 2.28 -8.57
CA SER A 57 19.77 1.89 -8.26
C SER A 57 19.43 2.01 -6.77
N GLU A 58 20.42 1.89 -5.87
CA GLU A 58 20.25 2.00 -4.41
C GLU A 58 19.66 3.36 -4.02
N TYR A 59 20.01 4.43 -4.72
CA TYR A 59 19.49 5.79 -4.46
C TYR A 59 17.95 5.87 -4.55
N TYR A 60 17.35 5.03 -5.39
CA TYR A 60 15.91 5.02 -5.65
C TYR A 60 15.16 3.97 -4.82
N LEU A 61 15.87 3.22 -3.96
CA LEU A 61 15.26 2.24 -3.08
C LEU A 61 14.71 2.91 -1.82
N ASP A 62 13.69 2.28 -1.26
CA ASP A 62 13.13 2.71 0.03
C ASP A 62 14.21 2.54 1.13
N PRO A 63 14.42 3.56 2.00
CA PRO A 63 15.48 3.51 3.00
C PRO A 63 15.18 2.46 4.08
N PRO A 64 16.21 1.86 4.72
CA PRO A 64 16.01 0.81 5.74
C PRO A 64 15.05 1.20 6.88
N MET A 65 15.05 2.47 7.26
CA MET A 65 14.19 3.02 8.32
C MET A 65 12.69 2.98 7.96
N MET A 66 12.32 2.62 6.73
CA MET A 66 10.91 2.35 6.38
C MET A 66 10.34 1.15 7.13
N MET A 67 11.18 0.22 7.60
CA MET A 67 10.74 -0.92 8.42
C MET A 67 10.68 -0.59 9.92
N LYS A 68 11.60 0.25 10.39
CA LYS A 68 11.75 0.64 11.80
C LYS A 68 11.98 2.15 11.87
N PRO A 69 10.93 2.98 11.83
CA PRO A 69 11.06 4.43 11.70
C PRO A 69 11.57 5.12 12.97
N PHE A 70 11.56 4.42 14.11
CA PHE A 70 12.03 4.94 15.38
C PHE A 70 13.40 4.36 15.75
N ILE A 71 14.25 5.20 16.33
CA ILE A 71 15.42 4.76 17.07
C ILE A 71 15.09 4.88 18.56
N LEU A 72 15.17 3.77 19.28
CA LEU A 72 14.94 3.72 20.71
C LEU A 72 16.25 3.96 21.47
N ILE A 73 16.24 4.98 22.33
CA ILE A 73 17.28 5.32 23.30
C ILE A 73 16.69 5.28 24.71
N ASP A 74 17.54 5.31 25.73
CA ASP A 74 17.10 5.20 27.13
C ASP A 74 16.14 6.35 27.51
N GLU A 75 16.37 7.55 26.96
CA GLU A 75 15.58 8.73 27.26
C GLU A 75 14.31 8.85 26.42
N GLY A 76 14.11 8.04 25.36
CA GLY A 76 12.95 8.18 24.48
C GLY A 76 13.14 7.64 23.06
N LEU A 77 12.39 8.23 22.12
CA LEU A 77 12.40 7.85 20.71
C LEU A 77 12.96 8.99 19.86
N ILE A 78 13.83 8.64 18.92
CA ILE A 78 14.31 9.56 17.89
C ILE A 78 13.62 9.23 16.58
N ILE A 79 13.03 10.24 15.95
CA ILE A 79 12.48 10.23 14.60
C ILE A 79 13.45 11.00 13.71
N LEU A 80 13.98 10.34 12.68
CA LEU A 80 14.91 10.97 11.74
C LEU A 80 14.20 11.87 10.72
N SER A 81 13.01 11.45 10.27
CA SER A 81 12.15 12.22 9.36
C SER A 81 10.68 11.89 9.61
N LYS A 82 9.86 12.94 9.77
CA LYS A 82 8.40 12.84 9.87
C LYS A 82 7.79 12.27 8.58
N HIS A 83 8.34 12.59 7.42
CA HIS A 83 7.89 11.99 6.15
C HIS A 83 8.12 10.48 6.14
N LEU A 84 9.34 10.05 6.51
CA LEU A 84 9.70 8.64 6.58
C LEU A 84 8.83 7.90 7.62
N LEU A 85 8.59 8.53 8.77
CA LEU A 85 7.69 8.00 9.80
C LEU A 85 6.27 7.76 9.26
N ARG A 86 5.67 8.78 8.61
CA ARG A 86 4.31 8.67 8.06
C ARG A 86 4.23 7.57 6.99
N ALA A 87 5.20 7.53 6.09
CA ALA A 87 5.26 6.52 5.02
C ALA A 87 5.44 5.10 5.59
N SER A 88 6.34 4.94 6.56
CA SER A 88 6.58 3.68 7.25
C SER A 88 5.33 3.17 7.96
N LEU A 89 4.72 3.97 8.85
CA LEU A 89 3.56 3.55 9.62
C LEU A 89 2.34 3.25 8.73
N SER A 90 2.14 4.02 7.66
CA SER A 90 1.04 3.78 6.70
C SER A 90 1.22 2.46 5.94
N SER A 91 2.46 2.05 5.68
CA SER A 91 2.79 0.83 4.93
C SER A 91 3.06 -0.38 5.83
N LEU A 92 3.18 -0.21 7.14
CA LEU A 92 3.61 -1.23 8.09
C LEU A 92 2.71 -2.48 8.05
N VAL A 93 1.40 -2.29 8.24
CA VAL A 93 0.44 -3.41 8.31
C VAL A 93 0.40 -4.19 6.99
N PRO A 94 0.23 -3.55 5.80
CA PRO A 94 0.31 -4.25 4.53
C PRO A 94 1.62 -5.01 4.33
N THR A 95 2.75 -4.40 4.71
CA THR A 95 4.08 -4.99 4.55
C THR A 95 4.22 -6.26 5.41
N LEU A 96 3.89 -6.19 6.70
CA LEU A 96 3.97 -7.34 7.61
C LEU A 96 3.05 -8.49 7.19
N LEU A 97 1.83 -8.18 6.76
CA LEU A 97 0.88 -9.19 6.30
C LEU A 97 1.34 -9.84 4.99
N LYS A 98 1.90 -9.05 4.07
CA LYS A 98 2.47 -9.55 2.81
C LYS A 98 3.69 -10.44 3.06
N ASP A 99 4.59 -10.04 3.95
CA ASP A 99 5.77 -10.83 4.30
C ASP A 99 5.38 -12.17 4.93
N LYS A 100 4.35 -12.18 5.77
CA LYS A 100 3.88 -13.40 6.46
C LYS A 100 3.02 -14.31 5.59
N HIS A 101 2.18 -13.74 4.71
CA HIS A 101 1.11 -14.48 4.03
C HIS A 101 1.22 -14.51 2.50
N GLY A 102 2.18 -13.77 1.92
CA GLY A 102 2.50 -13.80 0.50
C GLY A 102 1.31 -13.50 -0.42
N SER A 103 1.09 -14.37 -1.40
CA SER A 103 -0.02 -14.25 -2.37
C SER A 103 -1.40 -14.30 -1.71
N SER A 104 -1.57 -15.07 -0.63
CA SER A 104 -2.87 -15.19 0.04
C SER A 104 -3.34 -13.86 0.65
N TYR A 105 -2.42 -13.01 1.11
CA TYR A 105 -2.75 -11.65 1.53
C TYR A 105 -3.21 -10.81 0.34
N LYS A 106 -2.49 -10.85 -0.79
CA LYS A 106 -2.85 -10.08 -1.98
C LYS A 106 -4.25 -10.43 -2.48
N ASP A 107 -4.58 -11.71 -2.55
CA ASP A 107 -5.90 -12.16 -3.04
C ASP A 107 -7.03 -11.73 -2.11
N ARG A 108 -6.81 -11.79 -0.79
CA ARG A 108 -7.80 -11.31 0.20
C ARG A 108 -7.92 -9.80 0.17
N PHE A 109 -6.81 -9.08 0.12
CA PHE A 109 -6.78 -7.63 0.08
C PHE A 109 -7.47 -7.09 -1.17
N ALA A 110 -7.24 -7.71 -2.34
CA ALA A 110 -7.93 -7.37 -3.58
C ALA A 110 -9.45 -7.47 -3.42
N LYS A 111 -9.96 -8.59 -2.87
CA LYS A 111 -11.40 -8.79 -2.62
C LYS A 111 -11.98 -7.78 -1.63
N VAL A 112 -11.23 -7.44 -0.57
CA VAL A 112 -11.66 -6.42 0.41
C VAL A 112 -11.71 -5.04 -0.22
N MET A 113 -10.71 -4.68 -1.03
CA MET A 113 -10.69 -3.42 -1.77
C MET A 113 -11.85 -3.31 -2.76
N GLU A 114 -12.12 -4.36 -3.52
CA GLU A 114 -13.26 -4.43 -4.45
C GLU A 114 -14.59 -4.27 -3.69
N SER A 115 -14.77 -4.99 -2.58
CA SER A 115 -15.96 -4.86 -1.73
C SER A 115 -16.11 -3.46 -1.14
N TYR A 116 -15.01 -2.83 -0.75
CA TYR A 116 -15.00 -1.47 -0.23
C TYR A 116 -15.42 -0.46 -1.30
N ILE A 117 -14.84 -0.56 -2.51
CA ILE A 117 -15.25 0.27 -3.65
C ILE A 117 -16.73 0.05 -3.94
N GLY A 118 -17.20 -1.20 -3.98
CA GLY A 118 -18.61 -1.51 -4.16
C GLY A 118 -19.51 -0.86 -3.09
N SER A 119 -19.07 -0.83 -1.82
CA SER A 119 -19.83 -0.17 -0.75
C SER A 119 -19.93 1.35 -0.96
N ILE A 120 -18.85 2.02 -1.36
CA ILE A 120 -18.86 3.44 -1.68
C ILE A 120 -19.76 3.73 -2.89
N LEU A 121 -19.63 2.92 -3.94
CA LEU A 121 -20.44 3.09 -5.13
C LEU A 121 -21.92 2.97 -4.78
N ASN A 122 -22.33 1.98 -3.98
CA ASN A 122 -23.73 1.80 -3.58
C ASN A 122 -24.33 2.98 -2.79
N GLU A 123 -23.53 3.92 -2.28
CA GLU A 123 -24.02 5.15 -1.68
C GLU A 123 -24.40 6.22 -2.72
N LEU A 124 -23.99 6.04 -3.98
CA LEU A 124 -24.35 6.93 -5.08
C LEU A 124 -25.81 6.72 -5.50
N PRO A 125 -26.52 7.79 -5.91
CA PRO A 125 -27.89 7.67 -6.42
C PRO A 125 -27.97 6.99 -7.80
N SER A 126 -26.83 6.79 -8.47
CA SER A 126 -26.71 6.25 -9.82
C SER A 126 -26.97 4.74 -9.85
N LYS A 127 -27.45 4.23 -11.00
CA LYS A 127 -27.64 2.79 -11.18
C LYS A 127 -26.29 2.10 -11.37
N ILE A 128 -25.95 1.21 -10.45
CA ILE A 128 -24.69 0.45 -10.46
C ILE A 128 -24.97 -1.00 -10.84
N ASN A 129 -24.14 -1.52 -11.73
CA ASN A 129 -24.07 -2.94 -12.03
C ASN A 129 -22.75 -3.49 -11.53
N SER A 130 -22.81 -4.45 -10.61
CA SER A 130 -21.69 -5.25 -10.15
C SER A 130 -21.27 -6.28 -11.21
N GLU A 131 -20.06 -6.83 -11.09
CA GLU A 131 -19.52 -7.86 -12.00
C GLU A 131 -20.51 -9.02 -12.21
N LYS A 132 -21.14 -9.50 -11.13
CA LYS A 132 -22.11 -10.59 -11.19
C LYS A 132 -23.33 -10.25 -12.05
N GLU A 133 -23.81 -9.02 -11.96
CA GLU A 133 -24.94 -8.54 -12.75
C GLU A 133 -24.53 -8.36 -14.21
N ILE A 134 -23.33 -7.81 -14.46
CA ILE A 134 -22.76 -7.66 -15.81
C ILE A 134 -22.63 -9.02 -16.50
N ILE A 135 -22.06 -10.02 -15.82
CA ILE A 135 -21.94 -11.40 -16.34
C ILE A 135 -23.33 -11.96 -16.67
N SER A 136 -24.32 -11.70 -15.83
CA SER A 136 -25.70 -12.19 -16.04
C SER A 136 -26.34 -11.54 -17.27
N ILE A 137 -26.16 -10.22 -17.46
CA ILE A 137 -26.63 -9.48 -18.63
C ILE A 137 -25.93 -9.98 -19.90
N ASN A 138 -24.61 -10.17 -19.89
CA ASN A 138 -23.86 -10.64 -21.04
C ASN A 138 -24.30 -12.05 -21.48
N LYS A 139 -24.53 -12.96 -20.52
CA LYS A 139 -25.05 -14.30 -20.80
C LYS A 139 -26.44 -14.28 -21.43
N GLN A 140 -27.33 -13.39 -20.97
CA GLN A 140 -28.67 -13.24 -21.55
C GLN A 140 -28.65 -12.74 -22.99
N ASN A 141 -27.63 -11.94 -23.35
CA ASN A 141 -27.48 -11.38 -24.70
C ASN A 141 -26.51 -12.19 -25.59
N GLU A 142 -26.08 -13.37 -25.15
CA GLU A 142 -25.12 -14.23 -25.87
C GLU A 142 -23.77 -13.54 -26.20
N VAL A 143 -23.39 -12.55 -25.40
CA VAL A 143 -22.14 -11.79 -25.55
C VAL A 143 -21.03 -12.45 -24.72
N GLN A 144 -19.93 -12.83 -25.40
CA GLN A 144 -18.69 -13.21 -24.73
C GLN A 144 -17.72 -12.02 -24.71
N SER A 145 -17.66 -11.31 -23.59
CA SER A 145 -16.71 -10.22 -23.37
C SER A 145 -16.03 -10.33 -22.01
N LYS A 146 -14.89 -9.66 -21.87
CA LYS A 146 -14.28 -9.46 -20.55
C LYS A 146 -15.14 -8.48 -19.77
N THR A 147 -15.31 -8.73 -18.48
CA THR A 147 -16.15 -7.93 -17.59
C THR A 147 -15.29 -7.07 -16.67
N VAL A 148 -15.75 -5.86 -16.38
CA VAL A 148 -15.19 -5.02 -15.30
C VAL A 148 -15.90 -5.31 -13.97
N ASP A 149 -15.31 -4.88 -12.86
CA ASP A 149 -15.88 -5.11 -11.53
C ASP A 149 -17.20 -4.33 -11.33
N PHE A 150 -17.28 -3.11 -11.86
CA PHE A 150 -18.49 -2.27 -11.76
C PHE A 150 -18.73 -1.44 -13.02
N ILE A 151 -20.01 -1.21 -13.32
CA ILE A 151 -20.47 -0.21 -14.30
C ILE A 151 -21.41 0.76 -13.59
N VAL A 152 -21.11 2.05 -13.68
CA VAL A 152 -21.97 3.13 -13.19
C VAL A 152 -22.61 3.81 -14.38
N ARG A 153 -23.94 3.82 -14.43
CA ARG A 153 -24.70 4.50 -15.49
C ARG A 153 -25.26 5.81 -14.96
N GLU A 154 -24.90 6.90 -15.63
CA GLU A 154 -25.42 8.24 -15.38
C GLU A 154 -26.08 8.79 -16.66
N ASP A 155 -26.82 9.89 -16.52
CA ASP A 155 -27.61 10.45 -17.62
C ASP A 155 -26.77 10.85 -18.84
N VAL A 156 -25.51 11.26 -18.60
CA VAL A 156 -24.60 11.79 -19.63
C VAL A 156 -23.49 10.81 -20.02
N GLY A 157 -23.44 9.62 -19.43
CA GLY A 157 -22.36 8.69 -19.70
C GLY A 157 -22.37 7.41 -18.88
N THR A 158 -21.51 6.48 -19.27
CA THR A 158 -21.29 5.21 -18.56
C THR A 158 -19.83 5.11 -18.14
N VAL A 159 -19.59 4.84 -16.86
CA VAL A 159 -18.26 4.69 -16.29
C VAL A 159 -18.02 3.20 -16.01
N TYR A 160 -16.94 2.67 -16.56
CA TYR A 160 -16.50 1.29 -16.36
C TYR A 160 -15.34 1.29 -15.36
N ILE A 161 -15.48 0.53 -14.28
CA ILE A 161 -14.54 0.53 -13.16
C ILE A 161 -13.98 -0.87 -12.98
N ASP A 162 -12.68 -1.00 -13.20
CA ASP A 162 -11.89 -2.19 -12.92
C ASP A 162 -10.99 -1.89 -11.72
N SER A 163 -11.29 -2.48 -10.56
CA SER A 163 -10.53 -2.29 -9.34
C SER A 163 -9.31 -3.20 -9.34
N LYS A 164 -8.14 -2.62 -9.07
CA LYS A 164 -6.88 -3.35 -9.08
C LYS A 164 -6.02 -2.97 -7.90
N ALA A 165 -5.80 -3.92 -7.01
CA ALA A 165 -4.83 -3.79 -5.91
C ALA A 165 -3.42 -4.08 -6.42
N ILE A 166 -2.84 -3.14 -7.17
CA ILE A 166 -1.49 -3.27 -7.74
C ILE A 166 -0.52 -2.38 -6.97
N GLU A 167 0.56 -2.99 -6.48
CA GLU A 167 1.74 -2.28 -6.01
C GLU A 167 2.78 -2.27 -7.15
N PRO A 168 3.27 -1.11 -7.60
CA PRO A 168 4.30 -1.06 -8.63
C PRO A 168 5.59 -1.74 -8.14
N ASP A 169 6.19 -2.55 -9.01
CA ASP A 169 7.48 -3.18 -8.75
C ASP A 169 8.54 -2.12 -8.44
N LYS A 170 9.43 -2.38 -7.47
CA LYS A 170 10.54 -1.48 -7.10
C LYS A 170 11.42 -1.13 -8.31
N ILE A 171 11.48 -2.01 -9.31
CA ILE A 171 12.21 -1.81 -10.57
C ILE A 171 11.62 -0.67 -11.41
N ILE A 172 10.30 -0.44 -11.34
CA ILE A 172 9.66 0.67 -12.06
C ILE A 172 10.18 2.02 -11.53
N LYS A 173 10.52 2.11 -10.23
CA LYS A 173 11.00 3.35 -9.61
C LYS A 173 12.37 3.83 -10.14
N HIS A 174 13.15 2.94 -10.77
CA HIS A 174 14.53 3.26 -11.19
C HIS A 174 14.90 2.79 -12.60
N SER A 175 13.97 2.20 -13.35
CA SER A 175 14.20 1.84 -14.75
C SER A 175 14.01 3.06 -15.64
N ASN A 176 14.98 3.33 -16.52
CA ASN A 176 14.90 4.38 -17.54
C ASN A 176 14.50 3.82 -18.92
N SER A 177 14.24 2.52 -19.04
CA SER A 177 13.88 1.88 -20.31
C SER A 177 12.37 1.76 -20.44
N ALA A 178 11.80 2.48 -21.43
CA ALA A 178 10.38 2.41 -21.75
C ALA A 178 9.91 0.96 -22.04
N LYS A 179 10.77 0.14 -22.66
CA LYS A 179 10.48 -1.28 -22.91
C LYS A 179 10.34 -2.06 -21.60
N SER A 180 11.29 -1.90 -20.68
CA SER A 180 11.29 -2.57 -19.38
C SER A 180 10.09 -2.15 -18.52
N ILE A 181 9.76 -0.86 -18.53
CA ILE A 181 8.57 -0.33 -17.85
C ILE A 181 7.30 -0.94 -18.45
N LYS A 182 7.15 -0.91 -19.78
CA LYS A 182 5.99 -1.48 -20.48
C LYS A 182 5.79 -2.95 -20.15
N GLU A 183 6.84 -3.77 -20.22
CA GLU A 183 6.75 -5.22 -19.93
C GLU A 183 6.29 -5.49 -18.50
N ARG A 184 6.73 -4.69 -17.53
CA ARG A 184 6.34 -4.82 -16.12
C ARG A 184 4.91 -4.34 -15.84
N LEU A 185 4.45 -3.31 -16.56
CA LEU A 185 3.08 -2.79 -16.47
C LEU A 185 2.07 -3.60 -17.29
N ALA A 186 2.53 -4.38 -18.27
CA ALA A 186 1.69 -5.13 -19.22
C ALA A 186 0.68 -6.05 -18.51
N ASN A 187 1.17 -6.81 -17.52
CA ASN A 187 0.36 -7.80 -16.82
C ASN A 187 -0.48 -7.21 -15.66
N SER A 188 -0.42 -5.89 -15.44
CA SER A 188 -1.07 -5.22 -14.33
C SER A 188 -1.95 -4.07 -14.82
N PHE A 189 -1.41 -2.85 -14.91
CA PHE A 189 -2.16 -1.65 -15.28
C PHE A 189 -2.70 -1.70 -16.71
N ILE A 190 -1.88 -2.10 -17.68
CA ILE A 190 -2.28 -2.14 -19.09
C ILE A 190 -3.40 -3.17 -19.29
N LYS A 191 -3.32 -4.32 -18.60
CA LYS A 191 -4.36 -5.34 -18.62
C LYS A 191 -5.72 -4.79 -18.16
N GLY A 192 -5.75 -4.00 -17.08
CA GLY A 192 -6.99 -3.37 -16.59
C GLY A 192 -7.59 -2.39 -17.59
N VAL A 193 -6.75 -1.56 -18.24
CA VAL A 193 -7.20 -0.63 -19.30
C VAL A 193 -7.81 -1.39 -20.48
N ILE A 194 -7.14 -2.45 -20.96
CA ILE A 194 -7.66 -3.28 -22.05
C ILE A 194 -8.98 -3.95 -21.65
N GLN A 195 -9.09 -4.43 -20.42
CA GLN A 195 -10.32 -5.06 -19.90
C GLN A 195 -11.50 -4.07 -19.87
N GLY A 196 -11.26 -2.82 -19.45
CA GLY A 196 -12.27 -1.76 -19.52
C GLY A 196 -12.69 -1.41 -20.94
N MET A 197 -11.72 -1.28 -21.86
CA MET A 197 -12.00 -1.03 -23.28
C MET A 197 -12.79 -2.16 -23.94
N ASP A 198 -12.38 -3.41 -23.73
CA ASP A 198 -13.08 -4.59 -24.24
C ASP A 198 -14.52 -4.66 -23.71
N CYS A 199 -14.73 -4.33 -22.43
CA CYS A 199 -16.06 -4.31 -21.82
C CYS A 199 -16.95 -3.17 -22.34
N ALA A 200 -16.37 -2.05 -22.76
CA ALA A 200 -17.13 -0.90 -23.28
C ALA A 200 -17.48 -1.02 -24.76
N TYR A 201 -16.68 -1.77 -25.53
CA TYR A 201 -16.90 -1.95 -26.97
C TYR A 201 -17.99 -2.97 -27.31
N ASN A 202 -18.19 -3.96 -26.43
CA ASN A 202 -19.18 -5.04 -26.58
C ASN A 202 -20.47 -4.73 -25.81
#